data_AF-A0A1H9RV56-F1
#
_entry.id   AF-A0A1H9RV56-F1
#
_cell.length_a   1.000
_cell.length_b   1.000
_cell.length_c   1.000
_cell.angle_alpha   90.00
_cell.angle_beta   90.00
_cell.angle_gamma   90.00
#
_symmetry.space_group_name_H-M   'P 1'
#
loop_
_entity.id
_entity.type
_entity.pdbx_description
1 polymer ?
#
loop_
_entity_poly.entity_id
_entity_poly.type
_entity_poly.pdbx_seq_one_letter_code
_entity_poly.pdbx_strand_id
1 'polypeptide(L)'
;MLNLDPAKTQAVADQTRQTFAALDNALVDAAQLTSAFISASQGAGLTASESQRILKQIHDSATKIIEGRSDMVRATALLTRCIERSQHEVTAFGCPIGLEAPEQEGAPRYLTLVA
;
A
#
# COMPACT_ATOMS: atom_id res chain seq x y z
N MET A 1 9.53 13.54 -26.29
CA MET A 1 9.89 12.33 -25.53
C MET A 1 10.62 12.77 -24.27
N LEU A 2 10.26 12.24 -23.11
CA LEU A 2 10.94 12.55 -21.84
C LEU A 2 12.30 11.85 -21.79
N ASN A 3 13.36 12.57 -21.42
CA ASN A 3 14.67 11.99 -21.20
C ASN A 3 14.82 11.61 -19.72
N LEU A 4 14.50 10.36 -19.41
CA LEU A 4 14.60 9.82 -18.06
C LEU A 4 15.94 9.10 -17.89
N ASP A 5 16.66 9.43 -16.83
CA ASP A 5 17.88 8.72 -16.46
C ASP A 5 17.51 7.30 -15.97
N PRO A 6 18.06 6.23 -16.57
CA PRO A 6 17.67 4.86 -16.24
C PRO A 6 17.94 4.50 -14.77
N ALA A 7 19.10 4.87 -14.24
CA ALA A 7 19.50 4.51 -12.89
C ALA A 7 18.64 5.22 -11.84
N LYS A 8 18.35 6.51 -12.05
CA LYS A 8 17.46 7.28 -11.17
C LYS A 8 16.01 6.79 -11.25
N THR A 9 15.53 6.44 -12.44
CA THR A 9 14.17 5.92 -12.64
C THR A 9 14.00 4.57 -11.98
N GLN A 10 15.00 3.69 -12.11
CA GLN A 10 15.04 2.42 -11.40
C GLN A 10 15.02 2.61 -9.87
N ALA A 11 15.81 3.55 -9.34
CA ALA A 11 15.82 3.85 -7.91
C ALA A 11 14.44 4.31 -7.39
N VAL A 12 13.71 5.13 -8.17
CA VAL A 12 12.33 5.53 -7.84
C VAL A 12 11.40 4.32 -7.83
N ALA A 13 11.52 3.41 -8.79
CA ALA A 13 10.72 2.18 -8.83
C ALA A 13 10.99 1.26 -7.63
N ASP A 14 12.27 1.11 -7.24
CA ASP A 14 12.67 0.36 -6.04
C ASP A 14 12.11 0.97 -4.76
N GLN A 15 12.23 2.29 -4.61
CA GLN A 15 11.69 3.02 -3.46
C GLN A 15 10.16 2.96 -3.40
N THR A 16 9.49 2.98 -4.55
CA THR A 16 8.03 2.83 -4.63
C THR A 16 7.61 1.46 -4.08
N ARG A 17 8.28 0.38 -4.50
CA ARG A 17 8.05 -0.98 -3.98
C ARG A 17 8.28 -1.07 -2.47
N GLN A 18 9.39 -0.51 -1.99
CA GLN A 18 9.71 -0.48 -0.56
C GLN A 18 8.64 0.28 0.23
N THR A 19 8.11 1.37 -0.31
CA THR A 19 7.06 2.17 0.33
C THR A 19 5.77 1.39 0.46
N PHE A 20 5.35 0.64 -0.57
CA PHE A 20 4.19 -0.26 -0.47
C PHE A 20 4.37 -1.31 0.61
N ALA A 21 5.54 -1.97 0.66
CA ALA A 21 5.82 -2.96 1.70
C ALA A 21 5.78 -2.34 3.11
N ALA A 22 6.29 -1.11 3.28
CA ALA A 22 6.23 -0.40 4.55
C ALA A 22 4.79 -0.05 4.97
N LEU A 23 3.94 0.40 4.02
CA LEU A 23 2.52 0.66 4.29
C LEU A 23 1.76 -0.61 4.63
N ASP A 24 2.02 -1.71 3.93
CA ASP A 24 1.39 -3.01 4.19
C ASP A 24 1.77 -3.53 5.59
N ASN A 25 3.05 -3.42 5.97
CA ASN A 25 3.50 -3.75 7.33
C ASN A 25 2.86 -2.86 8.39
N ALA A 26 2.74 -1.54 8.13
CA ALA A 26 2.10 -0.63 9.07
C ALA A 26 0.61 -0.96 9.29
N LEU A 27 -0.10 -1.51 8.29
CA LEU A 27 -1.46 -2.01 8.46
C LEU A 27 -1.52 -3.27 9.33
N VAL A 28 -0.56 -4.20 9.14
CA VAL A 28 -0.42 -5.38 10.01
C VAL A 28 -0.19 -4.94 11.46
N ASP A 29 0.73 -4.02 11.69
CA ASP A 29 1.06 -3.50 13.01
C ASP A 29 -0.14 -2.80 13.67
N ALA A 30 -0.92 -2.01 12.89
CA ALA A 30 -2.13 -1.37 13.39
C ALA A 30 -3.22 -2.38 13.81
N ALA A 31 -3.38 -3.47 13.05
CA ALA A 31 -4.30 -4.55 13.39
C ALA A 31 -3.85 -5.29 14.67
N GLN A 32 -2.55 -5.59 14.78
CA GLN A 32 -1.98 -6.20 15.98
C GLN A 32 -2.14 -5.29 17.20
N LEU A 33 -1.89 -3.99 17.06
CA LEU A 33 -2.08 -3.00 18.13
C LEU A 33 -3.53 -2.96 18.60
N THR A 34 -4.49 -3.00 17.67
CA THR A 34 -5.93 -3.05 18.00
C THR A 34 -6.26 -4.29 18.83
N SER A 35 -5.78 -5.46 18.41
CA SER A 35 -5.96 -6.73 19.13
C SER A 35 -5.32 -6.70 20.53
N ALA A 36 -4.08 -6.21 20.61
CA ALA A 36 -3.34 -6.07 21.86
C ALA A 36 -4.04 -5.13 22.83
N PHE A 37 -4.55 -3.99 22.34
CA PHE A 37 -5.30 -3.03 23.16
C PHE A 37 -6.59 -3.64 23.71
N ILE A 38 -7.39 -4.31 22.86
CA ILE A 38 -8.62 -4.98 23.31
C ILE A 38 -8.30 -5.99 24.40
N SER A 39 -7.29 -6.82 24.19
CA SER A 39 -6.86 -7.84 25.16
C SER A 39 -6.39 -7.20 26.48
N ALA A 40 -5.57 -6.15 26.41
CA ALA A 40 -5.06 -5.45 27.58
C ALA A 40 -6.14 -4.65 28.33
N SER A 41 -7.18 -4.19 27.64
CA SER A 41 -8.28 -3.43 28.26
C SER A 41 -9.19 -4.29 29.14
N GLN A 42 -9.20 -5.62 28.94
CA GLN A 42 -10.01 -6.54 29.72
C GLN A 42 -9.51 -6.59 31.17
N GLY A 43 -10.37 -6.22 32.11
CA GLY A 43 -10.02 -6.16 33.53
C GLY A 43 -9.12 -4.98 33.92
N ALA A 44 -8.80 -4.07 33.00
CA ALA A 44 -7.96 -2.90 33.28
C ALA A 44 -8.69 -1.77 34.04
N GLY A 45 -9.99 -1.91 34.29
CA GLY A 45 -10.80 -0.87 34.95
C GLY A 45 -11.09 0.35 34.08
N LEU A 46 -10.82 0.29 32.76
CA LEU A 46 -11.18 1.34 31.82
C LEU A 46 -12.70 1.46 31.70
N THR A 47 -13.20 2.69 31.65
CA THR A 47 -14.59 2.93 31.28
C THR A 47 -14.80 2.61 29.79
N ALA A 48 -16.05 2.31 29.41
CA ALA A 48 -16.42 2.10 28.01
C ALA A 48 -16.07 3.31 27.14
N SER A 49 -16.23 4.53 27.66
CA SER A 49 -15.91 5.77 26.94
C SER A 49 -14.41 5.94 26.68
N GLU A 50 -13.55 5.60 27.65
CA GLU A 50 -12.09 5.69 27.49
C GLU A 50 -11.56 4.69 26.48
N SER A 51 -11.97 3.43 26.61
CA SER A 51 -11.59 2.36 25.69
C SER A 51 -12.06 2.64 24.26
N GLN A 52 -13.30 3.10 24.09
CA GLN A 52 -13.83 3.47 22.78
C GLN A 52 -13.07 4.65 22.14
N ARG A 53 -12.69 5.66 22.93
CA ARG A 53 -11.92 6.80 22.42
C ARG A 53 -10.55 6.36 21.92
N ILE A 54 -9.88 5.44 22.62
CA ILE A 54 -8.59 4.89 22.21
C ILE A 54 -8.73 4.04 20.94
N LEU A 55 -9.70 3.13 20.90
CA LEU A 55 -9.99 2.32 19.71
C LEU A 55 -10.26 3.19 18.49
N LYS A 56 -11.03 4.26 18.67
CA LYS A 56 -11.28 5.23 17.59
C LYS A 56 -9.99 5.87 17.08
N GLN A 57 -9.06 6.27 17.95
CA GLN A 57 -7.79 6.85 17.50
C GLN A 57 -6.90 5.85 16.76
N ILE A 58 -6.85 4.59 17.22
CA ILE A 58 -6.11 3.52 16.51
C ILE A 58 -6.71 3.30 15.12
N HIS A 59 -8.04 3.22 15.04
CA HIS A 59 -8.74 3.06 13.77
C HIS A 59 -8.56 4.26 12.83
N ASP A 60 -8.72 5.49 13.32
CA ASP A 60 -8.53 6.72 12.53
C ASP A 60 -7.08 6.79 11.99
N SER A 61 -6.09 6.27 12.73
CA SER A 61 -4.71 6.12 12.26
C SER A 61 -4.58 5.08 11.14
N ALA A 62 -5.19 3.90 11.31
CA ALA A 62 -5.18 2.85 10.30
C ALA A 62 -5.83 3.30 8.98
N THR A 63 -6.93 4.05 9.05
CA THR A 63 -7.60 4.63 7.88
C THR A 63 -6.66 5.50 7.05
N LYS A 64 -5.84 6.34 7.68
CA LYS A 64 -4.87 7.19 6.98
C LYS A 64 -3.80 6.39 6.25
N ILE A 65 -3.41 5.23 6.78
CA ILE A 65 -2.46 4.33 6.10
C ILE A 65 -3.10 3.76 4.83
N ILE A 66 -4.37 3.34 4.90
CA ILE A 66 -5.13 2.84 3.75
C ILE A 66 -5.28 3.93 2.68
N GLU A 67 -5.64 5.15 3.09
CA GLU A 67 -5.76 6.30 2.19
C GLU A 67 -4.42 6.61 1.51
N GLY A 68 -3.32 6.68 2.28
CA GLY A 68 -1.98 6.88 1.74
C GLY A 68 -1.56 5.79 0.76
N ARG A 69 -1.93 4.53 1.02
CA ARG A 69 -1.71 3.43 0.07
C ARG A 69 -2.49 3.63 -1.23
N SER A 70 -3.74 4.09 -1.16
CA SER A 70 -4.51 4.44 -2.35
C SER A 70 -3.88 5.59 -3.13
N ASP A 71 -3.34 6.60 -2.46
CA ASP A 71 -2.59 7.69 -3.10
C ASP A 71 -1.33 7.19 -3.78
N MET A 72 -0.59 6.28 -3.16
CA MET A 72 0.59 5.66 -3.77
C MET A 72 0.24 4.90 -5.05
N VAL A 73 -0.91 4.21 -5.12
CA VAL A 73 -1.37 3.56 -6.36
C VAL A 73 -1.60 4.61 -7.46
N ARG A 74 -2.27 5.72 -7.14
CA ARG A 74 -2.50 6.82 -8.10
C ARG A 74 -1.19 7.47 -8.55
N ALA A 75 -0.27 7.72 -7.63
CA ALA A 75 1.05 8.28 -7.91
C ALA A 75 1.85 7.35 -8.83
N THR A 76 1.78 6.04 -8.58
CA THR A 76 2.45 5.04 -9.39
C THR A 76 1.90 5.02 -10.82
N ALA A 77 0.58 5.13 -11.01
CA ALA A 77 -0.02 5.25 -12.34
C ALA A 77 0.42 6.52 -13.08
N LEU A 78 0.64 7.64 -12.37
CA LEU A 78 1.23 8.85 -12.95
C LEU A 78 2.69 8.61 -13.40
N LEU A 79 3.48 7.87 -12.62
CA LEU A 79 4.85 7.51 -12.99
C LEU A 79 4.90 6.63 -14.25
N THR A 80 3.99 5.66 -14.38
CA THR A 80 3.86 4.84 -15.59
C THR A 80 3.63 5.70 -16.83
N ARG A 81 2.73 6.69 -16.76
CA ARG A 81 2.49 7.63 -17.86
C ARG A 81 3.72 8.47 -18.24
N CYS A 82 4.61 8.74 -17.29
CA CYS A 82 5.88 9.39 -17.59
C CYS A 82 6.82 8.45 -18.37
N ILE A 83 6.87 7.17 -18.00
CA ILE A 83 7.67 6.15 -18.70
C ILE A 83 7.14 5.94 -20.12
N GLU A 84 5.82 5.83 -20.30
CA GLU A 84 5.15 5.73 -21.61
C GLU A 84 5.51 6.89 -22.56
N ARG A 85 5.78 8.07 -22.01
CA ARG A 85 6.17 9.26 -22.78
C ARG A 85 7.68 9.42 -22.94
N SER A 86 8.46 8.47 -22.43
CA SER A 86 9.93 8.46 -22.45
C SER A 86 10.49 7.61 -23.59
N GLN A 87 11.81 7.50 -23.65
CA GLN A 87 12.53 6.60 -24.58
C GLN A 87 12.58 5.14 -24.13
N HIS A 88 12.05 4.83 -22.95
CA HIS A 88 12.14 3.51 -22.34
C HIS A 88 10.85 2.72 -22.52
N GLU A 89 10.98 1.41 -22.63
CA GLU A 89 9.83 0.49 -22.56
C GLU A 89 9.12 0.62 -21.21
N VAL A 90 7.79 0.52 -21.22
CA VAL A 90 6.96 0.64 -19.99
C VAL A 90 7.29 -0.40 -18.93
N THR A 91 7.88 -1.53 -19.34
CA THR A 91 8.33 -2.62 -18.46
C THR A 91 9.77 -2.47 -17.98
N ALA A 92 10.52 -1.46 -18.46
CA ALA A 92 11.96 -1.32 -18.21
C ALA A 92 12.33 -1.16 -16.72
N PHE A 93 11.40 -0.69 -15.89
CA PHE A 93 11.64 -0.41 -14.46
C PHE A 93 10.79 -1.32 -13.54
N GLY A 94 10.27 -2.42 -14.12
CA GLY A 94 9.36 -3.36 -13.48
C GLY A 94 7.89 -2.95 -13.63
N CYS A 95 6.99 -3.90 -13.36
CA CYS A 95 5.56 -3.65 -13.40
C CYS A 95 5.14 -2.93 -12.11
N PRO A 96 4.64 -1.68 -12.18
CA PRO A 96 4.26 -0.96 -10.98
C PRO A 96 2.96 -1.57 -10.42
N ILE A 97 3.08 -2.46 -9.43
CA ILE A 97 1.98 -3.01 -8.63
C ILE A 97 0.98 -3.85 -9.43
N GLY A 98 1.39 -4.93 -10.12
CA GLY A 98 0.45 -5.95 -10.63
C GLY A 98 -0.72 -5.41 -11.49
N LEU A 99 -0.63 -4.15 -11.95
CA LEU A 99 -1.45 -3.56 -12.99
C LEU A 99 -0.90 -4.21 -14.25
N GLU A 100 -1.36 -5.44 -14.48
CA GLU A 100 -0.95 -6.21 -15.64
C GLU A 100 -1.13 -5.34 -16.89
N ALA A 101 -0.17 -5.51 -17.81
CA ALA A 101 -0.33 -5.17 -19.21
C ALA A 101 -1.75 -5.58 -19.70
N PRO A 102 -2.30 -4.89 -20.72
CA PRO A 102 -3.71 -5.01 -21.11
C PRO A 102 -4.18 -6.47 -21.13
N GLU A 103 -5.30 -6.66 -20.46
CA GLU A 103 -6.00 -7.91 -20.18
C GLU A 103 -5.81 -8.97 -21.29
N GLN A 104 -5.20 -10.11 -20.96
CA GLN A 104 -5.49 -11.33 -21.71
C GLN A 104 -6.90 -11.77 -21.31
N GLU A 105 -7.90 -11.40 -22.13
CA GLU A 105 -9.27 -11.92 -22.05
C GLU A 105 -9.24 -13.45 -21.90
N GLY A 106 -9.59 -13.98 -20.72
CA GLY A 106 -9.92 -15.40 -20.57
C GLY A 106 -9.46 -16.13 -19.31
N ALA A 107 -8.62 -15.55 -18.44
CA ALA A 107 -8.18 -16.26 -17.23
C ALA A 107 -8.98 -15.85 -15.97
N PRO A 108 -9.76 -16.75 -15.33
CA PRO A 108 -10.42 -16.44 -14.06
C PRO A 108 -9.38 -16.34 -12.94
N ARG A 109 -9.20 -15.14 -12.40
CA ARG A 109 -8.31 -14.86 -11.27
C ARG A 109 -9.04 -15.10 -9.95
N TYR A 110 -8.98 -16.31 -9.42
CA TYR A 110 -9.33 -16.55 -8.02
C TYR A 110 -8.12 -16.20 -7.15
N LEU A 111 -8.27 -15.17 -6.32
CA LEU A 111 -7.38 -14.93 -5.18
C LEU A 111 -7.53 -16.09 -4.20
N THR A 112 -6.58 -17.03 -4.22
CA THR A 112 -6.48 -18.05 -3.17
C THR A 112 -5.75 -17.39 -2.00
N LEU A 113 -6.52 -16.84 -1.05
CA LEU A 113 -5.96 -16.43 0.24
C LEU A 113 -5.57 -17.70 0.99
N VAL A 114 -4.28 -18.01 1.05
CA VAL A 114 -3.76 -19.04 1.95
C VAL A 114 -3.70 -18.40 3.33
N ALA A 115 -4.55 -18.89 4.23
CA ALA A 115 -4.59 -18.51 5.64
C ALA A 115 -3.34 -18.99 6.39
#